data_AF-G2FL57-F1
#
_entry.id   AF-G2FL57-F1
#
_cell.length_a   1.000
_cell.length_b   1.000
_cell.length_c   1.000
_cell.angle_alpha   90.00
_cell.angle_beta   90.00
_cell.angle_gamma   90.00
#
_symmetry.space_group_name_H-M   'P 1'
#
loop_
_entity.id
_entity.type
_entity.pdbx_description
1 polymer ?
#
loop_
_entity_poly.entity_id
_entity_poly.type
_entity_poly.pdbx_seq_one_letter_code
_entity_poly.pdbx_strand_id
1 'polypeptide(L)'
;MHFLKYSDWDYNEVTPQLVALKQHLSKLIADPDVVLEIIDEIHDLSAAEARTQEFFDLLDSTGVVFDNLEQAGAIMLLIVDVRNNTRLWTNYGHTPNELSSREKSNLRLLPSVQTKYIQKVGRNDPCPCGSGKKYKKCCGR
;
A
#
# COMPACT_ATOMS: atom_id res chain seq x y z
N MET A 1 -27.94 -4.93 8.82
CA MET A 1 -28.08 -5.11 7.36
C MET A 1 -27.59 -3.86 6.61
N HIS A 2 -26.28 -3.55 6.65
CA HIS A 2 -25.71 -2.45 5.85
C HIS A 2 -24.89 -2.99 4.66
N PHE A 3 -24.35 -4.21 4.78
CA PHE A 3 -23.46 -4.80 3.78
C PHE A 3 -24.14 -5.60 2.66
N LEU A 4 -25.47 -5.79 2.71
CA LEU A 4 -26.21 -6.48 1.65
C LEU A 4 -26.21 -5.72 0.31
N LYS A 5 -25.85 -4.43 0.31
CA LYS A 5 -25.70 -3.68 -0.94
C LYS A 5 -24.49 -4.14 -1.75
N TYR A 6 -23.44 -4.64 -1.10
CA TYR A 6 -22.23 -5.14 -1.76
C TYR A 6 -22.33 -6.60 -2.24
N SER A 7 -23.46 -7.27 -2.01
CA SER A 7 -23.75 -8.54 -2.68
C SER A 7 -24.35 -8.33 -4.08
N ASP A 8 -24.76 -7.10 -4.38
CA ASP A 8 -25.11 -6.69 -5.74
C ASP A 8 -23.82 -6.32 -6.46
N TRP A 9 -23.56 -6.98 -7.59
CA TRP A 9 -22.37 -6.75 -8.40
C TRP A 9 -22.45 -5.42 -9.15
N ASP A 10 -23.65 -4.88 -9.35
CA ASP A 10 -23.88 -3.59 -10.01
C ASP A 10 -23.81 -2.41 -9.02
N TYR A 11 -23.58 -2.67 -7.73
CA TYR A 11 -23.49 -1.61 -6.73
C TYR A 11 -22.08 -0.99 -6.68
N ASN A 12 -21.93 0.17 -7.34
CA ASN A 12 -20.73 1.00 -7.25
C ASN A 12 -20.90 2.09 -6.17
N GLU A 13 -20.13 1.99 -5.07
CA GLU A 13 -20.10 3.03 -4.04
C GLU A 13 -19.28 4.22 -4.55
N VAL A 14 -19.92 5.37 -4.78
CA VAL A 14 -19.20 6.59 -5.19
C VAL A 14 -18.41 7.14 -4.00
N THR A 15 -17.13 6.75 -3.94
CA THR A 15 -16.19 7.20 -2.91
C THR A 15 -15.52 8.53 -3.29
N PRO A 16 -15.07 9.33 -2.30
CA PRO A 16 -14.25 10.52 -2.57
C PRO A 16 -13.00 10.23 -3.41
N GLN A 17 -12.45 9.02 -3.27
CA GLN A 17 -11.26 8.56 -4.00
C GLN A 17 -11.56 8.33 -5.49
N LEU A 18 -12.70 7.72 -5.82
CA LEU A 18 -13.16 7.59 -7.21
C LEU A 18 -13.41 8.96 -7.84
N VAL A 19 -14.00 9.90 -7.08
CA VAL A 19 -14.20 11.27 -7.55
C VAL A 19 -12.86 11.97 -7.82
N ALA A 20 -11.87 11.81 -6.94
CA ALA A 20 -10.54 12.38 -7.11
C ALA A 20 -9.83 11.79 -8.34
N LEU A 21 -9.89 10.47 -8.53
CA LEU A 21 -9.34 9.79 -9.70
C LEU A 21 -10.01 10.28 -10.99
N LYS A 22 -11.35 10.35 -11.01
CA LYS A 22 -12.12 10.87 -12.15
C LYS A 22 -11.68 12.28 -12.52
N GLN A 23 -11.55 13.18 -11.54
CA GLN A 23 -11.10 14.55 -11.78
C GLN A 23 -9.70 14.64 -12.40
N HIS A 24 -8.81 13.71 -12.06
CA HIS A 24 -7.48 13.66 -12.65
C HIS A 24 -7.51 13.08 -14.07
N LEU A 25 -8.25 11.99 -14.29
CA LEU A 25 -8.41 11.40 -15.63
C LEU A 25 -9.10 12.34 -16.61
N SER A 26 -10.10 13.11 -16.18
CA SER A 26 -10.76 14.13 -17.03
C SER A 26 -9.84 15.27 -17.48
N LYS A 27 -8.65 15.43 -16.90
CA LYS A 27 -7.65 16.38 -17.39
C LYS A 27 -6.79 15.80 -18.52
N LEU A 28 -6.75 14.46 -18.63
CA LEU A 28 -5.96 13.72 -19.61
C LEU A 28 -6.80 13.27 -20.79
N ILE A 29 -8.06 12.95 -20.53
CA ILE A 29 -8.99 12.36 -21.49
C ILE A 29 -10.12 13.35 -21.73
N ALA A 30 -10.30 13.75 -22.99
CA ALA A 30 -11.32 14.72 -23.38
C ALA A 30 -12.74 14.15 -23.35
N ASP A 31 -12.88 12.85 -23.65
CA ASP A 31 -14.16 12.15 -23.69
C ASP A 31 -14.59 11.74 -22.28
N PRO A 32 -15.68 12.31 -21.73
CA PRO A 32 -16.15 11.98 -20.39
C PRO A 32 -16.69 10.55 -20.29
N ASP A 33 -17.16 9.95 -21.39
CA ASP A 33 -17.70 8.58 -21.36
C ASP A 33 -16.57 7.56 -21.20
N VAL A 34 -15.45 7.78 -21.91
CA VAL A 34 -14.22 6.97 -21.72
C VAL A 34 -13.68 7.08 -20.29
N VAL A 35 -13.74 8.27 -19.69
CA VAL A 35 -13.34 8.44 -18.28
C VAL A 35 -14.24 7.62 -17.35
N LEU A 36 -15.55 7.59 -17.61
CA LEU A 36 -16.49 6.79 -16.81
C LEU A 36 -16.22 5.29 -16.97
N GLU A 37 -16.00 4.83 -18.19
CA GLU A 37 -15.63 3.43 -18.46
C GLU A 37 -14.36 3.02 -17.70
N ILE A 38 -13.31 3.85 -17.73
CA ILE A 38 -12.08 3.59 -16.97
C ILE A 38 -12.35 3.55 -15.47
N ILE A 39 -13.21 4.42 -14.95
CA ILE A 39 -13.53 4.48 -13.52
C ILE A 39 -14.29 3.23 -13.07
N ASP A 40 -15.25 2.76 -13.85
CA ASP A 40 -16.01 1.55 -13.56
C ASP A 40 -15.09 0.31 -13.62
N GLU A 41 -14.24 0.20 -14.65
CA GLU A 41 -13.29 -0.92 -14.75
C GLU A 41 -12.26 -0.91 -13.61
N ILE A 42 -11.75 0.27 -13.20
CA ILE A 42 -10.86 0.39 -12.05
C ILE A 42 -11.56 -0.03 -10.75
N HIS A 43 -12.84 0.29 -10.59
CA HIS A 43 -13.63 -0.16 -9.44
C HIS A 43 -13.74 -1.68 -9.43
N ASP A 44 -14.05 -2.29 -10.56
CA ASP A 44 -14.22 -3.74 -10.70
C ASP A 44 -12.92 -4.51 -10.47
N LEU A 45 -11.81 -4.04 -11.07
CA LEU A 45 -10.47 -4.57 -10.80
C LEU A 45 -10.10 -4.44 -9.31
N SER A 46 -10.50 -3.34 -8.67
CA SER A 46 -10.27 -3.16 -7.23
C SER A 46 -11.09 -4.13 -6.38
N ALA A 47 -12.37 -4.29 -6.69
CA ALA A 47 -13.29 -5.19 -5.98
C ALA A 47 -12.92 -6.67 -6.17
N ALA A 48 -12.38 -7.03 -7.34
CA ALA A 48 -11.86 -8.36 -7.67
C ALA A 48 -10.45 -8.62 -7.11
N GLU A 49 -9.85 -7.65 -6.42
CA GLU A 49 -8.47 -7.73 -5.91
C GLU A 49 -7.43 -8.05 -6.99
N ALA A 50 -7.62 -7.47 -8.19
CA ALA A 50 -6.78 -7.70 -9.36
C ALA A 50 -5.31 -7.31 -9.12
N ARG A 51 -4.42 -7.86 -9.96
CA ARG A 51 -2.99 -7.54 -9.90
C ARG A 51 -2.74 -6.13 -10.39
N THR A 52 -1.73 -5.47 -9.81
CA THR A 52 -1.34 -4.10 -10.20
C THR A 52 -1.07 -3.95 -11.70
N GLN A 53 -0.57 -5.00 -12.36
CA GLN A 53 -0.34 -4.99 -13.80
C GLN A 53 -1.62 -4.75 -14.61
N GLU A 54 -2.76 -5.26 -14.15
CA GLU A 54 -4.03 -5.17 -14.89
C GLU A 54 -4.54 -3.73 -14.98
N PHE A 55 -4.21 -2.88 -13.99
CA PHE A 55 -4.48 -1.45 -14.05
C PHE A 55 -3.62 -0.74 -15.09
N PHE A 56 -2.36 -1.15 -15.27
CA PHE A 56 -1.51 -0.62 -16.33
C PHE A 56 -2.02 -1.04 -17.70
N ASP A 57 -2.37 -2.32 -17.84
CA ASP A 57 -2.92 -2.87 -19.09
C ASP A 57 -4.24 -2.19 -19.46
N LEU A 58 -5.07 -1.83 -18.47
CA LEU A 58 -6.28 -1.03 -18.67
C LEU A 58 -5.96 0.38 -19.21
N LEU A 59 -5.05 1.10 -18.56
CA LEU A 59 -4.68 2.46 -18.99
C LEU A 59 -4.03 2.47 -20.38
N ASP A 60 -3.23 1.46 -20.70
CA ASP A 60 -2.61 1.29 -22.03
C ASP A 60 -3.66 0.95 -23.09
N SER A 61 -4.57 0.01 -22.81
CA SER A 61 -5.61 -0.42 -23.77
C SER A 61 -6.67 0.65 -24.05
N THR A 62 -6.93 1.54 -23.09
CA THR A 62 -7.82 2.70 -23.25
C THR A 62 -7.13 3.89 -23.92
N GLY A 63 -5.84 3.77 -24.23
CA GLY A 63 -5.08 4.79 -24.96
C GLY A 63 -4.73 6.02 -24.13
N VAL A 64 -4.65 5.88 -22.80
CA VAL A 64 -4.24 6.98 -21.91
C VAL A 64 -2.76 7.27 -22.13
N VAL A 65 -2.47 8.46 -22.68
CA VAL A 65 -1.10 8.92 -22.88
C VAL A 65 -0.69 9.82 -21.72
N PHE A 66 0.46 9.49 -21.12
CA PHE A 66 1.09 10.33 -20.10
C PHE A 66 2.24 11.15 -20.68
N ASP A 67 2.29 12.43 -20.34
CA ASP A 67 3.37 13.33 -20.74
C ASP A 67 4.69 13.01 -20.00
N ASN A 68 4.57 12.53 -18.76
CA ASN A 68 5.72 12.26 -17.89
C ASN A 68 5.41 11.22 -16.80
N LEU A 69 6.49 10.71 -16.19
CA LEU A 69 6.41 9.71 -15.12
C LEU A 69 5.72 10.23 -13.85
N GLU A 70 5.76 11.54 -13.58
CA GLU A 70 5.09 12.11 -12.40
C GLU A 70 3.57 12.03 -12.54
N GLN A 71 3.04 12.29 -13.74
CA GLN A 71 1.63 12.19 -14.06
C GLN A 71 1.14 10.75 -13.97
N ALA A 72 1.89 9.80 -14.54
CA ALA A 72 1.61 8.37 -14.39
C ALA A 72 1.63 7.96 -12.92
N GLY A 73 2.65 8.40 -12.16
CA GLY A 73 2.77 8.15 -10.73
C GLY A 73 1.59 8.71 -9.92
N ALA A 74 1.11 9.91 -10.26
CA ALA A 74 -0.04 10.52 -9.60
C ALA A 74 -1.34 9.72 -9.83
N ILE A 75 -1.59 9.25 -11.06
CA ILE A 75 -2.73 8.37 -11.35
C ILE A 75 -2.60 7.04 -10.59
N MET A 76 -1.42 6.43 -10.58
CA MET A 76 -1.21 5.17 -9.86
C MET A 76 -1.42 5.33 -8.35
N LEU A 77 -1.00 6.44 -7.75
CA LEU A 77 -1.27 6.72 -6.33
C LEU A 77 -2.77 6.88 -6.06
N LEU A 78 -3.53 7.49 -6.97
CA LEU A 78 -4.99 7.59 -6.85
C LEU A 78 -5.66 6.23 -6.99
N ILE A 79 -5.19 5.37 -7.90
CA ILE A 79 -5.68 3.98 -8.05
C ILE A 79 -5.42 3.19 -6.76
N VAL A 80 -4.23 3.32 -6.17
CA VAL A 80 -3.92 2.69 -4.89
C VAL A 80 -4.83 3.21 -3.77
N ASP A 81 -5.13 4.51 -3.75
CA ASP A 81 -6.05 5.07 -2.77
C ASP A 81 -7.48 4.56 -2.97
N VAL A 82 -7.96 4.47 -4.21
CA VAL A 82 -9.25 3.81 -4.54
C VAL A 82 -9.25 2.39 -3.98
N ARG A 83 -8.25 1.56 -4.34
CA ARG A 83 -8.17 0.17 -3.89
C ARG A 83 -8.18 0.01 -2.37
N ASN A 84 -7.51 0.89 -1.64
CA ASN A 84 -7.47 0.84 -0.17
C ASN A 84 -8.78 1.30 0.48
N ASN A 85 -9.65 1.97 -0.26
CA ASN A 85 -10.96 2.44 0.18
C ASN A 85 -12.13 1.71 -0.51
N THR A 86 -11.86 0.75 -1.40
CA THR A 86 -12.85 -0.18 -1.94
C THR A 86 -13.17 -1.25 -0.90
N ARG A 87 -14.46 -1.54 -0.72
CA ARG A 87 -14.93 -2.59 0.18
C ARG A 87 -14.77 -3.95 -0.50
N LEU A 88 -14.21 -4.92 0.23
CA LEU A 88 -13.91 -6.23 -0.33
C LEU A 88 -14.76 -7.31 0.33
N TRP A 89 -15.19 -8.28 -0.48
CA TRP A 89 -15.90 -9.45 0.01
C TRP A 89 -15.03 -10.27 0.98
N THR A 90 -13.76 -10.49 0.62
CA THR A 90 -12.76 -11.19 1.44
C THR A 90 -12.50 -10.52 2.79
N ASN A 91 -12.78 -9.22 2.88
CA ASN A 91 -12.72 -8.42 4.11
C ASN A 91 -14.07 -8.29 4.83
N TYR A 92 -15.06 -9.13 4.49
CA TYR A 92 -16.41 -9.08 5.05
C TYR A 92 -17.08 -7.70 4.92
N GLY A 93 -16.85 -7.02 3.79
CA GLY A 93 -17.39 -5.70 3.49
C GLY A 93 -16.59 -4.54 4.08
N HIS A 94 -15.43 -4.80 4.70
CA HIS A 94 -14.49 -3.76 5.12
C HIS A 94 -13.54 -3.35 4.00
N THR A 95 -13.09 -2.10 4.03
CA THR A 95 -11.98 -1.65 3.18
C THR A 95 -10.64 -2.07 3.79
N PRO A 96 -9.58 -2.23 2.99
CA PRO A 96 -8.22 -2.44 3.52
C PRO A 96 -7.79 -1.38 4.55
N ASN A 97 -8.13 -0.11 4.34
CA ASN A 97 -7.82 0.97 5.30
C ASN A 97 -8.57 0.85 6.63
N GLU A 98 -9.84 0.43 6.60
CA GLU A 98 -10.64 0.17 7.81
C GLU A 98 -9.99 -0.95 8.66
N LEU A 99 -9.52 -2.03 8.02
CA LEU A 99 -8.84 -3.13 8.69
C LEU A 99 -7.47 -2.73 9.21
N SER A 100 -6.64 -2.07 8.40
CA SER A 100 -5.30 -1.62 8.80
C SER A 100 -5.36 -0.70 10.01
N SER A 101 -6.34 0.21 10.05
CA SER A 101 -6.52 1.14 11.18
C SER A 101 -6.87 0.41 12.47
N ARG A 102 -7.69 -0.66 12.38
CA ARG A 102 -8.00 -1.53 13.53
C ARG A 102 -6.78 -2.31 13.99
N GLU A 103 -6.00 -2.87 13.08
CA GLU A 103 -4.78 -3.62 13.43
C GLU A 103 -3.73 -2.73 14.07
N LYS A 104 -3.52 -1.51 13.56
CA LYS A 104 -2.61 -0.53 14.15
C LYS A 104 -2.94 -0.22 15.62
N SER A 105 -4.22 -0.20 15.99
CA SER A 105 -4.63 -0.01 17.38
C SER A 105 -4.22 -1.18 18.30
N ASN A 106 -4.00 -2.37 17.74
CA ASN A 106 -3.60 -3.58 18.46
C ASN A 106 -2.09 -3.85 18.38
N LEU A 107 -1.33 -3.05 17.63
CA LEU A 107 0.13 -3.17 17.57
C LEU A 107 0.72 -2.78 18.93
N ARG A 108 1.26 -3.76 19.64
CA ARG A 108 2.25 -3.48 20.68
C ARG A 108 3.54 -3.12 19.99
N LEU A 109 4.07 -1.93 20.29
CA LEU A 109 5.42 -1.57 19.89
C LEU A 109 6.34 -2.69 20.36
N LEU A 110 7.01 -3.35 19.41
CA LEU A 110 8.13 -4.19 19.78
C LEU A 110 9.11 -3.31 20.55
N PRO A 111 9.64 -3.77 21.70
CA PRO A 111 10.69 -3.02 22.37
C PRO A 111 11.74 -2.71 21.32
N SER A 112 12.07 -1.42 21.17
CA SER A 112 13.06 -1.01 20.20
C SER A 112 14.32 -1.82 20.50
N VAL A 113 14.63 -2.76 19.63
CA VAL A 113 15.93 -3.40 19.66
C VAL A 113 16.85 -2.30 19.21
N GLN A 114 17.31 -1.49 20.15
CA GLN A 114 18.57 -0.78 19.98
C GLN A 114 19.53 -1.91 19.67
N THR A 115 19.86 -2.09 18.39
CA THR A 115 21.04 -2.81 17.98
C THR A 115 22.18 -2.05 18.61
N LYS A 116 22.51 -2.40 19.87
CA LYS A 116 23.79 -2.06 20.45
C LYS A 116 24.75 -2.61 19.42
N TYR A 117 25.45 -1.70 18.74
CA TYR A 117 26.62 -2.08 17.97
C TYR A 117 27.58 -2.67 18.98
N ILE A 118 27.48 -3.99 19.18
CA ILE A 118 28.48 -4.73 19.91
C ILE A 118 29.68 -4.66 18.98
N GLN A 119 30.58 -3.72 19.26
CA GLN A 119 31.85 -3.64 18.58
C GLN A 119 32.46 -5.05 18.63
N LYS A 120 32.71 -5.64 17.46
CA LYS A 120 33.29 -6.97 17.37
C LYS A 120 34.69 -6.90 17.99
N VAL A 121 34.79 -7.24 19.28
CA VAL A 121 36.06 -7.29 20.00
C VAL A 121 36.85 -8.50 19.48
N GLY A 122 38.05 -8.24 18.96
CA GLY A 122 38.95 -9.30 18.52
C GLY A 122 39.44 -10.13 19.71
N ARG A 123 39.64 -11.43 19.50
CA ARG A 123 40.09 -12.38 20.55
C ARG A 123 41.33 -11.91 21.31
N ASN A 124 42.22 -11.16 20.66
CA ASN A 124 43.48 -10.68 21.24
C ASN A 124 43.42 -9.23 21.77
N ASP A 125 42.32 -8.51 21.57
CA ASP A 125 42.16 -7.12 21.99
C ASP A 125 41.99 -7.00 23.52
N PRO A 126 42.29 -5.85 24.12
CA PRO A 126 42.01 -5.59 25.53
C PRO A 126 40.51 -5.78 25.82
N CYS A 127 40.21 -6.47 26.92
CA CYS A 127 38.85 -6.84 27.26
C CYS A 127 38.06 -5.60 27.73
N PRO A 128 36.85 -5.36 27.17
CA PRO A 128 36.07 -4.15 27.46
C PRO A 128 35.53 -4.09 28.91
N CYS A 129 35.70 -5.14 29.71
CA CYS A 129 35.33 -5.16 31.13
C CYS A 129 36.33 -4.45 32.06
N GLY A 130 37.40 -3.85 31.51
CA GLY A 130 38.39 -3.09 32.29
C GLY A 130 39.40 -3.96 33.06
N SER A 131 39.44 -5.27 32.84
CA SER A 131 40.35 -6.19 33.55
C SER A 131 41.82 -6.09 33.16
N GLY A 132 42.15 -5.30 32.12
CA GLY A 132 43.51 -5.21 31.55
C GLY A 132 44.00 -6.45 30.81
N LYS A 133 43.17 -7.51 30.70
CA LYS A 133 43.53 -8.78 30.02
C LYS A 133 43.04 -8.80 28.57
N LYS A 134 43.65 -9.63 27.71
CA LYS A 134 43.12 -9.91 26.36
C LYS A 134 41.75 -10.59 26.44
N TYR A 135 40.83 -10.28 25.52
CA TYR A 135 39.45 -10.78 25.52
C TYR A 135 39.37 -12.32 25.64
N LYS A 136 40.19 -13.06 24.89
CA LYS A 136 40.26 -14.54 24.95
C LYS A 136 40.64 -15.12 26.32
N LYS A 137 41.24 -14.32 27.20
CA LYS A 137 41.66 -14.71 28.54
C LYS A 137 40.73 -14.15 29.63
N CYS A 138 39.63 -13.50 29.26
CA CYS A 138 38.69 -12.86 30.17
C CYS A 138 37.23 -13.17 29.77
N CYS A 139 36.50 -12.22 29.17
CA CYS A 139 35.09 -12.39 28.80
C CYS A 139 34.87 -13.26 27.56
N GLY A 140 35.90 -13.54 26.76
CA GLY A 140 35.84 -14.38 25.56
C GLY A 140 36.38 -15.80 25.78
N ARG A 141 36.14 -16.36 26.97
CA ARG A 141 36.42 -17.76 27.28
C ARG A 141 35.41 -18.68 26.62
#